data_AF-A0A938U2H9-F1
#
_entry.id   AF-A0A938U2H9-F1
#
_cell.length_a   1.000
_cell.length_b   1.000
_cell.length_c   1.000
_cell.angle_alpha   90.00
_cell.angle_beta   90.00
_cell.angle_gamma   90.00
#
_symmetry.space_group_name_H-M   'P 1'
#
loop_
_entity.id
_entity.type
_entity.pdbx_description
1 polymer ?
#
loop_
_entity_poly.entity_id
_entity_poly.type
_entity_poly.pdbx_seq_one_letter_code
_entity_poly.pdbx_strand_id
1 'polypeptide(L)'
;MRNIQLDTDLEGPLALNDNAFELCREFIQPHGDRFFKLVSRYDDYLADMVKKPGYKAGDTLKCILPFLKAYGLTNDKIRDFSRKTVKLVPGAEKMYGFLRRQGFPIFAISASYRQFAEAVGKKVGFNAENIFSTELDLDQYVLSPAEADELRRLMNEIADAPEIELPPETSSPEDLPPRVQEAIALYDRIFYEKIPAMHIGRIYREVNVVGGPEKVQALQESLARTGVSMADSIYVGDSITDVQAFQTVRAAGGLSISFNGNHHAVKAAEVVVAAGSAWSVALLACVFRQWGKDGVFELAAPESPDKPRTIVLPEAIIEPIARGLHGRVFNLYLSTNPDLKRIIQESAAMRAQLRGAAVAELG
;
A
#
# COMPACT_ATOMS: atom_id res chain seq x y z
N MET A 1 27.45 -2.08 15.19
CA MET A 1 26.67 -2.12 13.92
C MET A 1 25.70 -0.95 13.95
N ARG A 2 25.42 -0.30 12.81
CA ARG A 2 24.42 0.79 12.77
C ARG A 2 23.07 0.23 13.24
N ASN A 3 22.36 1.00 14.06
CA ASN A 3 21.02 0.65 14.49
C ASN A 3 20.06 1.10 13.39
N ILE A 4 19.57 0.16 12.58
CA ILE A 4 18.72 0.45 11.43
C ILE A 4 17.29 0.01 11.75
N GLN A 5 16.33 0.90 11.51
CA GLN A 5 14.90 0.59 11.59
C GLN A 5 14.33 0.27 10.20
N LEU A 6 13.40 -0.70 10.15
CA LEU A 6 12.62 -1.01 8.96
C LEU A 6 11.14 -0.67 9.20
N ASP A 7 10.62 0.26 8.42
CA ASP A 7 9.19 0.54 8.32
C ASP A 7 8.68 -0.01 6.98
N THR A 8 7.50 -0.62 6.98
CA THR A 8 6.96 -1.25 5.77
C THR A 8 5.45 -1.09 5.69
N ASP A 9 4.92 -0.90 4.49
CA ASP A 9 3.50 -1.16 4.25
C ASP A 9 3.19 -2.64 4.46
N LEU A 10 1.93 -2.93 4.78
CA LEU A 10 1.41 -4.28 4.89
C LEU A 10 1.01 -4.84 3.52
N GLU A 11 0.12 -4.15 2.80
CA GLU A 11 -0.40 -4.62 1.51
C GLU A 11 0.64 -4.38 0.42
N GLY A 12 1.01 -5.42 -0.33
CA GLY A 12 2.12 -5.39 -1.27
C GLY A 12 3.41 -6.02 -0.71
N PRO A 13 4.13 -5.38 0.24
CA PRO A 13 5.38 -5.92 0.79
C PRO A 13 5.22 -7.15 1.70
N LEU A 14 4.13 -7.26 2.46
CA LEU A 14 3.93 -8.34 3.44
C LEU A 14 2.71 -9.23 3.14
N ALA A 15 1.61 -8.65 2.67
CA ALA A 15 0.36 -9.32 2.34
C ALA A 15 -0.02 -9.10 0.87
N LEU A 16 -0.55 -10.14 0.23
CA LEU A 16 -0.96 -10.13 -1.19
C LEU A 16 -2.38 -9.60 -1.40
N ASN A 17 -3.16 -9.55 -0.32
CA ASN A 17 -4.54 -9.08 -0.36
C ASN A 17 -4.62 -7.61 -0.77
N ASP A 18 -5.81 -7.23 -1.21
CA ASP A 18 -6.33 -5.88 -1.08
C ASP A 18 -7.60 -5.99 -0.26
N ASN A 19 -7.51 -5.67 1.03
CA ASN A 19 -8.57 -5.92 2.00
C ASN A 19 -9.81 -5.09 1.69
N ALA A 20 -9.65 -3.86 1.20
CA ALA A 20 -10.76 -2.99 0.88
C ALA A 20 -11.54 -3.53 -0.34
N PHE A 21 -10.83 -3.92 -1.39
CA PHE A 21 -11.39 -4.59 -2.56
C PHE A 21 -12.06 -5.92 -2.19
N GLU A 22 -11.39 -6.76 -1.40
CA GLU A 22 -11.88 -8.08 -1.02
C GLU A 22 -13.15 -7.98 -0.15
N LEU A 23 -13.24 -6.99 0.74
CA LEU A 23 -14.46 -6.71 1.52
C LEU A 23 -15.61 -6.25 0.62
N CYS A 24 -15.37 -5.31 -0.30
CA CYS A 24 -16.41 -4.90 -1.24
C CYS A 24 -16.89 -6.08 -2.09
N ARG A 25 -15.96 -6.85 -2.65
CA ARG A 25 -16.29 -8.05 -3.43
C ARG A 25 -17.12 -9.02 -2.61
N GLU A 26 -16.75 -9.34 -1.38
CA GLU A 26 -17.48 -10.33 -0.58
C GLU A 26 -18.86 -9.85 -0.13
N PHE A 27 -18.97 -8.60 0.33
CA PHE A 27 -20.17 -8.14 1.04
C PHE A 27 -21.15 -7.34 0.17
N ILE A 28 -20.70 -6.74 -0.93
CA ILE A 28 -21.55 -5.94 -1.85
C ILE A 28 -21.83 -6.78 -3.11
N GLN A 29 -22.59 -7.87 -2.96
CA GLN A 29 -22.90 -8.75 -4.09
C GLN A 29 -24.09 -8.24 -4.93
N PRO A 30 -24.08 -8.40 -6.26
CA PRO A 30 -23.04 -9.03 -7.09
C PRO A 30 -21.98 -8.05 -7.65
N HIS A 31 -22.09 -6.75 -7.38
CA HIS A 31 -21.34 -5.69 -8.09
C HIS A 31 -20.13 -5.13 -7.34
N GLY A 32 -19.73 -5.74 -6.22
CA GLY A 32 -18.78 -5.16 -5.27
C GLY A 32 -17.37 -4.98 -5.83
N ASP A 33 -16.95 -5.83 -6.74
CA ASP A 33 -15.68 -5.72 -7.46
C ASP A 33 -15.66 -4.51 -8.41
N ARG A 34 -16.72 -4.35 -9.22
CA ARG A 34 -16.91 -3.21 -10.11
C ARG A 34 -17.04 -1.91 -9.32
N PHE A 35 -17.88 -1.91 -8.30
CA PHE A 35 -18.07 -0.77 -7.41
C PHE A 35 -16.73 -0.30 -6.83
N PHE A 36 -15.93 -1.21 -6.25
CA PHE A 36 -14.65 -0.82 -5.66
C PHE A 36 -13.69 -0.25 -6.71
N LYS A 37 -13.57 -0.88 -7.89
CA LYS A 37 -12.72 -0.40 -8.98
C LYS A 37 -13.05 1.03 -9.38
N LEU A 38 -14.34 1.36 -9.50
CA LEU A 38 -14.80 2.68 -9.88
C LEU A 38 -14.49 3.72 -8.79
N VAL A 39 -14.73 3.39 -7.52
CA VAL A 39 -14.39 4.29 -6.40
C VAL A 39 -12.87 4.49 -6.29
N SER A 40 -12.07 3.43 -6.47
CA SER A 40 -10.61 3.51 -6.47
C SER A 40 -10.08 4.37 -7.61
N ARG A 41 -10.64 4.28 -8.82
CA ARG A 41 -10.24 5.16 -9.94
C ARG A 41 -10.60 6.61 -9.70
N TYR A 42 -11.72 6.86 -9.03
CA TYR A 42 -12.10 8.19 -8.62
C TYR A 42 -11.17 8.76 -7.53
N ASP A 43 -10.69 7.95 -6.60
CA ASP A 43 -9.64 8.33 -5.65
C ASP A 43 -8.34 8.74 -6.35
N ASP A 44 -7.87 7.93 -7.31
CA ASP A 44 -6.70 8.25 -8.14
C ASP A 44 -6.89 9.59 -8.87
N TYR A 45 -8.07 9.81 -9.47
CA TYR A 45 -8.42 11.08 -10.13
C TYR A 45 -8.33 12.27 -9.17
N LEU A 46 -8.91 12.15 -7.97
CA LEU A 46 -8.90 13.23 -6.99
C LEU A 46 -7.50 13.51 -6.43
N ALA A 47 -6.70 12.46 -6.20
CA ALA A 47 -5.40 12.56 -5.57
C ALA A 47 -4.30 13.00 -6.54
N ASP A 48 -4.25 12.45 -7.76
CA ASP A 48 -3.14 12.65 -8.68
C ASP A 48 -3.43 13.68 -9.77
N MET A 49 -4.66 13.66 -10.31
CA MET A 49 -5.04 14.56 -11.41
C MET A 49 -5.53 15.91 -10.92
N VAL A 50 -6.56 15.92 -10.05
CA VAL A 50 -7.13 17.17 -9.50
C VAL A 50 -6.28 17.72 -8.37
N LYS A 51 -5.61 16.85 -7.60
CA LYS A 51 -4.91 17.19 -6.35
C LYS A 51 -5.82 17.99 -5.41
N LYS A 52 -7.05 17.47 -5.22
CA LYS A 52 -8.11 18.18 -4.50
C LYS A 52 -7.60 18.60 -3.11
N PRO A 53 -7.70 19.90 -2.74
CA PRO A 53 -7.22 20.37 -1.46
C PRO A 53 -7.86 19.61 -0.29
N GLY A 54 -7.03 19.11 0.63
CA GLY A 54 -7.47 18.33 1.79
C GLY A 54 -7.86 16.88 1.51
N TYR A 55 -7.76 16.40 0.26
CA TYR A 55 -7.92 15.00 -0.10
C TYR A 55 -6.58 14.25 -0.03
N LYS A 56 -6.63 12.96 0.26
CA LYS A 56 -5.45 12.08 0.31
C LYS A 56 -5.72 10.77 -0.39
N ALA A 57 -4.70 10.26 -1.07
CA ALA A 57 -4.76 8.95 -1.70
C ALA A 57 -5.05 7.85 -0.67
N GLY A 58 -5.92 6.91 -1.03
CA GLY A 58 -6.37 5.82 -0.16
C GLY A 58 -7.66 6.12 0.61
N ASP A 59 -8.23 7.33 0.47
CA ASP A 59 -9.54 7.67 1.02
C ASP A 59 -10.69 6.82 0.45
N THR A 60 -10.44 6.02 -0.61
CA THR A 60 -11.28 4.92 -1.08
C THR A 60 -11.81 4.09 0.09
N LEU A 61 -10.95 3.73 1.06
CA LEU A 61 -11.35 2.96 2.24
C LEU A 61 -12.44 3.69 3.02
N LYS A 62 -12.28 4.98 3.26
CA LYS A 62 -13.30 5.79 3.92
C LYS A 62 -14.58 5.88 3.09
N CYS A 63 -14.46 6.09 1.78
CA CYS A 63 -15.60 6.26 0.87
C CYS A 63 -16.53 5.03 0.81
N ILE A 64 -15.99 3.81 0.90
CA ILE A 64 -16.77 2.56 0.79
C ILE A 64 -17.51 2.16 2.08
N LEU A 65 -17.14 2.70 3.24
CA LEU A 65 -17.68 2.27 4.55
C LEU A 65 -19.20 2.41 4.69
N PRO A 66 -19.85 3.51 4.28
CA PRO A 66 -21.32 3.61 4.34
C PRO A 66 -22.00 2.48 3.56
N PHE A 67 -21.49 2.14 2.37
CA PHE A 67 -22.02 1.07 1.55
C PHE A 67 -21.82 -0.29 2.21
N LEU A 68 -20.61 -0.60 2.69
CA LEU A 68 -20.37 -1.83 3.43
C LEU A 68 -21.30 -1.97 4.65
N LYS A 69 -21.57 -0.87 5.37
CA LYS A 69 -22.54 -0.85 6.47
C LYS A 69 -23.97 -1.15 5.99
N ALA A 70 -24.41 -0.58 4.87
CA ALA A 70 -25.72 -0.84 4.27
C ALA A 70 -25.91 -2.31 3.84
N TYR A 71 -24.82 -3.01 3.55
CA TYR A 71 -24.77 -4.45 3.28
C TYR A 71 -24.53 -5.30 4.54
N GLY A 72 -24.61 -4.70 5.72
CA GLY A 72 -24.59 -5.40 7.01
C GLY A 72 -23.20 -5.85 7.44
N LEU A 73 -22.14 -5.20 6.97
CA LEU A 73 -20.79 -5.40 7.51
C LEU A 73 -20.72 -4.88 8.96
N THR A 74 -20.03 -5.64 9.81
CA THR A 74 -19.80 -5.32 11.23
C THR A 74 -18.32 -5.50 11.55
N ASN A 75 -17.86 -5.00 12.70
CA ASN A 75 -16.46 -5.18 13.10
C ASN A 75 -16.07 -6.66 13.18
N ASP A 76 -16.96 -7.50 13.71
CA ASP A 76 -16.70 -8.94 13.84
C ASP A 76 -16.60 -9.64 12.48
N LYS A 77 -17.46 -9.26 11.51
CA LYS A 77 -17.36 -9.77 10.14
C LYS A 77 -16.04 -9.37 9.49
N ILE A 78 -15.56 -8.14 9.70
CA ILE A 78 -14.25 -7.70 9.19
C ILE A 78 -13.14 -8.54 9.82
N ARG A 79 -13.12 -8.68 11.16
CA ARG A 79 -12.10 -9.48 11.87
C ARG A 79 -12.07 -10.92 11.38
N ASP A 80 -13.24 -11.56 11.27
CA ASP A 80 -13.36 -12.95 10.84
C ASP A 80 -12.93 -13.12 9.39
N PHE A 81 -13.34 -12.21 8.51
CA PHE A 81 -12.93 -12.21 7.12
C PHE A 81 -11.41 -12.09 7.00
N SER A 82 -10.81 -11.05 7.60
CA SER A 82 -9.37 -10.84 7.57
C SER A 82 -8.58 -12.03 8.11
N ARG A 83 -9.00 -12.62 9.25
CA ARG A 83 -8.33 -13.82 9.80
C ARG A 83 -8.32 -15.00 8.83
N LYS A 84 -9.41 -15.20 8.08
CA LYS A 84 -9.57 -16.30 7.12
C LYS A 84 -8.84 -16.05 5.80
N THR A 85 -8.77 -14.80 5.34
CA THR A 85 -8.35 -14.49 3.96
C THR A 85 -6.91 -14.02 3.81
N VAL A 86 -6.20 -13.62 4.89
CA VAL A 86 -4.82 -13.13 4.78
C VAL A 86 -3.91 -14.12 4.04
N LYS A 87 -3.30 -13.65 2.95
CA LYS A 87 -2.29 -14.32 2.14
C LYS A 87 -1.00 -13.53 2.24
N LEU A 88 0.07 -14.15 2.75
CA LEU A 88 1.36 -13.48 2.88
C LEU A 88 2.17 -13.56 1.58
N VAL A 89 2.99 -12.54 1.33
CA VAL A 89 4.05 -12.61 0.32
C VAL A 89 4.97 -13.79 0.63
N PRO A 90 5.40 -14.59 -0.36
CA PRO A 90 6.28 -15.72 -0.11
C PRO A 90 7.53 -15.31 0.69
N GLY A 91 7.71 -15.96 1.85
CA GLY A 91 8.85 -15.71 2.74
C GLY A 91 8.69 -14.55 3.73
N ALA A 92 7.59 -13.79 3.73
CA ALA A 92 7.40 -12.63 4.62
C ALA A 92 7.57 -12.98 6.11
N GLU A 93 6.90 -14.02 6.60
CA GLU A 93 7.02 -14.48 8.00
C GLU A 93 8.46 -14.84 8.37
N LYS A 94 9.14 -15.61 7.50
CA LYS A 94 10.53 -16.05 7.75
C LYS A 94 11.52 -14.90 7.66
N MET A 95 11.32 -13.99 6.72
CA MET A 95 12.10 -12.76 6.54
C MET A 95 11.99 -11.87 7.78
N TYR A 96 10.76 -11.61 8.24
CA TYR A 96 10.51 -10.82 9.44
C TYR A 96 11.18 -11.45 10.67
N GLY A 97 10.95 -12.75 10.89
CA GLY A 97 11.56 -13.47 12.00
C GLY A 97 13.09 -13.43 11.96
N PHE A 98 13.69 -13.46 10.76
CA PHE A 98 15.13 -13.28 10.58
C PHE A 98 15.57 -11.86 10.97
N LEU A 99 14.99 -10.82 10.40
CA LEU A 99 15.38 -9.42 10.69
C LEU A 99 15.18 -9.08 12.17
N ARG A 100 14.09 -9.55 12.79
CA ARG A 100 13.88 -9.38 14.23
C ARG A 100 14.98 -10.03 15.07
N ARG A 101 15.40 -11.26 14.74
CA ARG A 101 16.55 -11.92 15.40
C ARG A 101 17.87 -11.20 15.17
N GLN A 102 18.00 -10.50 14.04
CA GLN A 102 19.14 -9.64 13.75
C GLN A 102 19.09 -8.29 14.48
N GLY A 103 18.07 -8.03 15.29
CA GLY A 103 17.96 -6.84 16.11
C GLY A 103 17.44 -5.60 15.37
N PHE A 104 16.80 -5.75 14.21
CA PHE A 104 16.12 -4.63 13.56
C PHE A 104 14.83 -4.30 14.33
N PRO A 105 14.59 -3.05 14.74
CA PRO A 105 13.24 -2.57 15.02
C PRO A 105 12.44 -2.57 13.71
N ILE A 106 11.22 -3.14 13.75
CA ILE A 106 10.38 -3.27 12.56
C ILE A 106 8.97 -2.82 12.89
N PHE A 107 8.43 -1.94 12.05
CA PHE A 107 7.08 -1.38 12.16
C PHE A 107 6.31 -1.59 10.85
N ALA A 108 4.99 -1.78 10.99
CA ALA A 108 4.07 -1.85 9.88
C ALA A 108 3.23 -0.57 9.84
N ILE A 109 3.12 0.06 8.68
CA ILE A 109 2.37 1.32 8.48
C ILE A 109 1.44 1.15 7.29
N SER A 110 0.15 0.98 7.54
CA SER A 110 -0.80 0.59 6.49
C SER A 110 -2.04 1.46 6.44
N ALA A 111 -2.52 1.75 5.23
CA ALA A 111 -3.80 2.41 5.02
C ALA A 111 -4.98 1.51 5.42
N SER A 112 -4.80 0.19 5.44
CA SER A 112 -5.85 -0.77 5.76
C SER A 112 -6.41 -0.63 7.18
N TYR A 113 -7.64 -1.14 7.37
CA TYR A 113 -8.27 -1.14 8.69
C TYR A 113 -7.50 -1.98 9.70
N ARG A 114 -7.49 -1.52 10.95
CA ARG A 114 -6.82 -2.20 12.08
C ARG A 114 -7.11 -3.69 12.18
N GLN A 115 -8.36 -4.10 11.96
CA GLN A 115 -8.80 -5.50 11.99
C GLN A 115 -7.99 -6.38 11.01
N PHE A 116 -7.72 -5.86 9.81
CA PHE A 116 -6.89 -6.54 8.81
C PHE A 116 -5.41 -6.46 9.17
N ALA A 117 -4.95 -5.27 9.58
CA ALA A 117 -3.57 -5.04 9.95
C ALA A 117 -3.10 -5.97 11.10
N GLU A 118 -3.93 -6.14 12.13
CA GLU A 118 -3.69 -7.06 13.24
C GLU A 118 -3.71 -8.54 12.79
N ALA A 119 -4.56 -8.90 11.82
CA ALA A 119 -4.60 -10.24 11.27
C ALA A 119 -3.32 -10.60 10.50
N VAL A 120 -2.80 -9.66 9.69
CA VAL A 120 -1.49 -9.80 9.04
C VAL A 120 -0.38 -9.84 10.07
N GLY A 121 -0.38 -8.89 11.01
CA GLY A 121 0.60 -8.79 12.09
C GLY A 121 0.71 -10.09 12.90
N LYS A 122 -0.42 -10.71 13.24
CA LYS A 122 -0.45 -12.00 13.94
C LYS A 122 0.19 -13.13 13.13
N LYS A 123 -0.02 -13.18 11.80
CA LYS A 123 0.58 -14.23 10.94
C LYS A 123 2.08 -14.01 10.73
N VAL A 124 2.53 -12.77 10.64
CA VAL A 124 3.96 -12.43 10.45
C VAL A 124 4.75 -12.48 11.77
N GLY A 125 4.08 -12.19 12.90
CA GLY A 125 4.68 -12.16 14.24
C GLY A 125 4.99 -10.75 14.77
N PHE A 126 4.31 -9.71 14.29
CA PHE A 126 4.43 -8.34 14.79
C PHE A 126 3.85 -8.20 16.21
N ASN A 127 4.47 -7.34 17.01
CA ASN A 127 3.82 -6.78 18.19
C ASN A 127 2.74 -5.80 17.73
N ALA A 128 1.56 -5.84 18.37
CA ALA A 128 0.44 -4.94 18.02
C ALA A 128 0.81 -3.46 18.16
N GLU A 129 1.69 -3.12 19.11
CA GLU A 129 2.18 -1.75 19.32
C GLU A 129 3.02 -1.24 18.14
N ASN A 130 3.57 -2.12 17.31
CA ASN A 130 4.40 -1.77 16.14
C ASN A 130 3.58 -1.69 14.84
N ILE A 131 2.26 -1.67 14.93
CA ILE A 131 1.36 -1.61 13.77
C ILE A 131 0.60 -0.28 13.83
N PHE A 132 0.83 0.56 12.83
CA PHE A 132 0.06 1.77 12.56
C PHE A 132 -0.91 1.48 11.42
N SER A 133 -2.20 1.74 11.65
CA SER A 133 -3.27 1.41 10.70
C SER A 133 -4.47 2.32 10.84
N THR A 134 -5.39 2.28 9.88
CA THR A 134 -6.65 3.03 9.96
C THR A 134 -7.52 2.45 11.08
N GLU A 135 -7.75 3.26 12.11
CA GLU A 135 -8.68 2.91 13.19
C GLU A 135 -10.12 2.91 12.68
N LEU A 136 -10.84 1.81 12.93
CA LEU A 136 -12.21 1.63 12.50
C LEU A 136 -13.02 0.91 13.57
N ASP A 137 -14.02 1.58 14.10
CA ASP A 137 -15.18 0.95 14.72
C ASP A 137 -16.39 1.23 13.83
N LEU A 138 -16.80 0.23 13.04
CA LEU A 138 -17.93 0.34 12.13
C LEU A 138 -19.28 0.21 12.86
N ASP A 139 -19.29 -0.44 14.03
CA ASP A 139 -20.51 -0.76 14.76
C ASP A 139 -21.07 0.45 15.53
N GLN A 140 -20.23 1.43 15.87
CA GLN A 140 -20.67 2.70 16.47
C GLN A 140 -21.59 3.53 15.56
N TYR A 141 -21.55 3.29 14.25
CA TYR A 141 -22.33 4.04 13.27
C TYR A 141 -23.71 3.42 13.10
N VAL A 142 -24.74 4.14 13.56
CA VAL A 142 -26.15 3.76 13.36
C VAL A 142 -26.56 4.11 11.93
N LEU A 143 -27.20 3.16 11.25
CA LEU A 143 -27.73 3.33 9.90
C LEU A 143 -29.22 3.06 9.92
N SER A 144 -30.03 4.05 9.54
CA SER A 144 -31.48 3.86 9.44
C SER A 144 -31.86 3.01 8.23
N PRO A 145 -33.03 2.33 8.23
CA PRO A 145 -33.49 1.57 7.06
C PRO A 145 -33.57 2.42 5.79
N ALA A 146 -34.04 3.67 5.91
CA ALA A 146 -34.15 4.60 4.77
C ALA A 146 -32.77 4.97 4.18
N GLU A 147 -31.77 5.22 5.01
CA GLU A 147 -30.41 5.46 4.50
C GLU A 147 -29.77 4.20 3.94
N ALA A 148 -30.05 3.03 4.51
CA ALA A 148 -29.57 1.76 3.96
C ALA A 148 -30.13 1.52 2.55
N ASP A 149 -31.42 1.79 2.34
CA ASP A 149 -32.05 1.68 1.03
C ASP A 149 -31.50 2.71 0.04
N GLU A 150 -31.30 3.96 0.46
CA GLU A 150 -30.69 4.99 -0.40
C GLU A 150 -29.24 4.64 -0.76
N LEU A 151 -28.42 4.17 0.19
CA LEU A 151 -27.05 3.75 -0.10
C LEU A 151 -26.99 2.57 -1.08
N ARG A 152 -27.93 1.62 -1.01
CA ARG A 152 -28.04 0.53 -2.00
C ARG A 152 -28.40 1.07 -3.38
N ARG A 153 -29.30 2.05 -3.45
CA ARG A 153 -29.64 2.76 -4.70
C ARG A 153 -28.42 3.47 -5.29
N LEU A 154 -27.67 4.22 -4.47
CA LEU A 154 -26.46 4.92 -4.89
C LEU A 154 -25.33 3.98 -5.30
N MET A 155 -25.19 2.82 -4.65
CA MET A 155 -24.24 1.77 -5.04
C MET A 155 -24.53 1.31 -6.47
N ASN A 156 -25.79 1.03 -6.78
CA ASN A 156 -26.18 0.61 -8.13
C ASN A 156 -25.95 1.74 -9.15
N GLU A 157 -26.23 3.01 -8.80
CA GLU A 157 -25.90 4.14 -9.69
C GLU A 157 -24.39 4.21 -10.00
N ILE A 158 -23.52 3.96 -9.00
CA ILE A 158 -22.07 3.90 -9.22
C ILE A 158 -21.71 2.69 -10.09
N ALA A 159 -22.26 1.52 -9.80
CA ALA A 159 -21.97 0.30 -10.55
C ALA A 159 -22.43 0.38 -12.02
N ASP A 160 -23.50 1.09 -12.32
CA ASP A 160 -24.00 1.30 -13.69
C ASP A 160 -23.27 2.43 -14.44
N ALA A 161 -22.45 3.22 -13.74
CA ALA A 161 -21.72 4.31 -14.35
C ALA A 161 -20.62 3.81 -15.32
N PRO A 162 -20.25 4.63 -16.33
CA PRO A 162 -19.08 4.36 -17.17
C PRO A 162 -17.81 4.17 -16.35
N GLU A 163 -16.85 3.40 -16.91
CA GLU A 163 -15.54 3.28 -16.28
C GLU A 163 -14.77 4.60 -16.34
N ILE A 164 -14.07 4.90 -15.25
CA ILE A 164 -13.12 6.02 -15.19
C ILE A 164 -11.77 5.48 -15.65
N GLU A 165 -11.50 5.67 -16.93
CA GLU A 165 -10.16 5.49 -17.49
C GLU A 165 -9.42 6.82 -17.41
N LEU A 166 -8.22 6.80 -16.82
CA LEU A 166 -7.31 7.95 -16.76
C LEU A 166 -6.12 7.67 -17.69
N PRO A 167 -6.16 8.13 -18.94
CA PRO A 167 -5.05 7.94 -19.86
C PRO A 167 -3.75 8.55 -19.30
N PRO A 168 -2.58 7.92 -19.51
CA PRO A 168 -1.31 8.42 -18.99
C PRO A 168 -0.92 9.84 -19.45
N GLU A 169 -1.53 10.32 -20.53
CA GLU A 169 -1.25 11.64 -21.13
C GLU A 169 -2.26 12.71 -20.71
N THR A 170 -3.33 12.34 -20.01
CA THR A 170 -4.37 13.29 -19.60
C THR A 170 -3.84 14.16 -18.47
N SER A 171 -3.61 15.43 -18.80
CA SER A 171 -2.99 16.39 -17.88
C SER A 171 -4.03 17.28 -17.18
N SER A 172 -5.27 17.31 -17.68
CA SER A 172 -6.35 18.16 -17.17
C SER A 172 -7.71 17.45 -17.17
N PRO A 173 -8.58 17.68 -16.17
CA PRO A 173 -9.94 17.13 -16.15
C PRO A 173 -10.77 17.42 -17.40
N GLU A 174 -10.53 18.55 -18.06
CA GLU A 174 -11.25 18.99 -19.27
C GLU A 174 -10.96 18.11 -20.49
N ASP A 175 -9.84 17.39 -20.49
CA ASP A 175 -9.43 16.48 -21.57
C ASP A 175 -10.13 15.11 -21.48
N LEU A 176 -10.87 14.86 -20.40
CA LEU A 176 -11.57 13.58 -20.19
C LEU A 176 -12.78 13.46 -21.12
N PRO A 177 -13.10 12.26 -21.63
CA PRO A 177 -14.30 12.03 -22.43
C PRO A 177 -15.58 12.46 -21.70
N PRO A 178 -16.62 12.99 -22.40
CA PRO A 178 -17.85 13.44 -21.75
C PRO A 178 -18.50 12.40 -20.82
N ARG A 179 -18.46 11.11 -21.20
CA ARG A 179 -18.97 10.01 -20.37
C ARG A 179 -18.22 9.86 -19.04
N VAL A 180 -16.92 10.12 -19.02
CA VAL A 180 -16.10 10.08 -17.81
C VAL A 180 -16.38 11.30 -16.94
N GLN A 181 -16.56 12.48 -17.55
CA GLN A 181 -16.96 13.69 -16.83
C GLN A 181 -18.34 13.52 -16.16
N GLU A 182 -19.30 12.89 -16.84
CA GLU A 182 -20.61 12.56 -16.27
C GLU A 182 -20.50 11.60 -15.07
N ALA A 183 -19.64 10.58 -15.16
CA ALA A 183 -19.37 9.66 -14.05
C ALA A 183 -18.72 10.39 -12.85
N ILE A 184 -17.75 11.27 -13.09
CA ILE A 184 -17.11 12.08 -12.05
C ILE A 184 -18.14 12.99 -11.36
N ALA A 185 -19.00 13.68 -12.12
CA ALA A 185 -20.05 14.54 -11.56
C ALA A 185 -21.06 13.74 -10.72
N LEU A 186 -21.41 12.52 -11.15
CA LEU A 186 -22.22 11.60 -10.36
C LEU A 186 -21.55 11.30 -9.03
N TYR A 187 -20.24 11.04 -9.04
CA TYR A 187 -19.49 10.64 -7.84
C TYR A 187 -19.28 11.83 -6.91
N ASP A 188 -19.00 13.02 -7.44
CA ASP A 188 -18.96 14.27 -6.67
C ASP A 188 -20.27 14.46 -5.89
N ARG A 189 -21.41 14.36 -6.58
CA ARG A 189 -22.73 14.46 -5.95
C ARG A 189 -22.94 13.39 -4.88
N ILE A 190 -22.49 12.15 -5.09
CA ILE A 190 -22.68 11.07 -4.12
C ILE A 190 -21.80 11.28 -2.88
N PHE A 191 -20.50 11.46 -3.08
CA PHE A 191 -19.51 11.47 -2.01
C PHE A 191 -19.41 12.81 -1.28
N TYR A 192 -19.72 13.93 -1.94
CA TYR A 192 -19.56 15.27 -1.36
C TYR A 192 -20.89 15.98 -1.06
N GLU A 193 -22.03 15.50 -1.57
CA GLU A 193 -23.35 16.10 -1.29
C GLU A 193 -24.29 15.11 -0.57
N LYS A 194 -24.62 13.99 -1.21
CA LYS A 194 -25.64 13.06 -0.72
C LYS A 194 -25.22 12.37 0.58
N ILE A 195 -24.10 11.65 0.59
CA ILE A 195 -23.66 10.91 1.77
C ILE A 195 -23.34 11.84 2.94
N PRO A 196 -22.65 12.98 2.76
CA PRO A 196 -22.41 13.93 3.86
C PRO A 196 -23.68 14.52 4.49
N ALA A 197 -24.78 14.61 3.73
CA ALA A 197 -26.09 15.06 4.22
C ALA A 197 -26.87 13.98 5.00
N MET A 198 -26.46 12.71 4.90
CA MET A 198 -27.01 11.61 5.69
C MET A 198 -26.39 11.59 7.10
N HIS A 199 -27.07 10.95 8.05
CA HIS A 199 -26.54 10.72 9.40
C HIS A 199 -25.27 9.88 9.37
N ILE A 200 -25.23 8.83 8.52
CA ILE A 200 -24.05 7.98 8.32
C ILE A 200 -22.83 8.74 7.75
N GLY A 201 -23.05 9.89 7.12
CA GLY A 201 -22.00 10.74 6.55
C GLY A 201 -20.95 11.21 7.55
N ARG A 202 -21.23 11.13 8.86
CA ARG A 202 -20.23 11.37 9.92
C ARG A 202 -18.99 10.48 9.81
N ILE A 203 -19.09 9.28 9.21
CA ILE A 203 -17.94 8.40 8.93
C ILE A 203 -16.84 9.15 8.18
N TYR A 204 -17.19 10.00 7.21
CA TYR A 204 -16.20 10.71 6.39
C TYR A 204 -15.41 11.77 7.16
N ARG A 205 -15.91 12.20 8.32
CA ARG A 205 -15.24 13.15 9.22
C ARG A 205 -14.46 12.47 10.33
N GLU A 206 -14.92 11.30 10.78
CA GLU A 206 -14.40 10.62 11.96
C GLU A 206 -13.36 9.54 11.64
N VAL A 207 -13.46 8.88 10.49
CA VAL A 207 -12.48 7.87 10.07
C VAL A 207 -11.32 8.57 9.38
N ASN A 208 -10.13 8.46 9.98
CA ASN A 208 -8.90 8.98 9.42
C ASN A 208 -8.08 7.85 8.79
N VAL A 209 -8.06 7.79 7.45
CA VAL A 209 -7.24 6.80 6.73
C VAL A 209 -5.76 7.09 6.94
N VAL A 210 -4.93 6.07 7.18
CA VAL A 210 -3.48 6.22 7.24
C VAL A 210 -2.90 6.31 5.81
N GLY A 211 -3.13 7.46 5.17
CA GLY A 211 -2.63 7.80 3.82
C GLY A 211 -1.26 8.49 3.88
N GLY A 212 -0.83 9.11 2.77
CA GLY A 212 0.53 9.68 2.63
C GLY A 212 1.02 10.51 3.83
N PRO A 213 0.31 11.58 4.25
CA PRO A 213 0.71 12.38 5.40
C PRO A 213 0.75 11.59 6.71
N GLU A 214 -0.24 10.72 6.96
CA GLU A 214 -0.29 9.89 8.16
C GLU A 214 0.81 8.82 8.18
N LYS A 215 1.20 8.27 7.02
CA LYS A 215 2.33 7.34 6.93
C LYS A 215 3.63 8.02 7.32
N VAL A 216 3.82 9.30 6.95
CA VAL A 216 4.97 10.10 7.40
C VAL A 216 4.91 10.34 8.92
N GLN A 217 3.74 10.64 9.48
CA GLN A 217 3.58 10.81 10.93
C GLN A 217 3.89 9.51 11.70
N ALA A 218 3.36 8.37 11.23
CA ALA A 218 3.61 7.06 11.81
C ALA A 218 5.09 6.68 11.76
N LEU A 219 5.78 7.01 10.66
CA LEU A 219 7.24 6.83 10.52
C LEU A 219 8.02 7.70 11.52
N GLN A 220 7.61 8.96 11.71
CA GLN A 220 8.25 9.82 12.71
C GLN A 220 8.01 9.30 14.14
N GLU A 221 6.82 8.81 14.43
CA GLU A 221 6.48 8.23 15.73
C GLU A 221 7.26 6.93 16.00
N SER A 222 7.37 6.03 15.01
CA SER A 222 8.12 4.79 15.15
C SER A 222 9.60 5.04 15.43
N LEU A 223 10.21 6.01 14.72
CA LEU A 223 11.60 6.42 14.94
C LEU A 223 11.81 7.07 16.31
N ALA A 224 10.86 7.89 16.77
CA ALA A 224 10.91 8.48 18.11
C ALA A 224 10.88 7.40 19.21
N ARG A 225 10.11 6.31 19.02
CA ARG A 225 10.03 5.20 19.97
C ARG A 225 11.34 4.41 20.08
N THR A 226 12.11 4.32 19.01
CA THR A 226 13.37 3.55 18.98
C THR A 226 14.62 4.41 19.19
N GLY A 227 14.49 5.74 19.04
CA GLY A 227 15.62 6.67 19.02
C GLY A 227 16.48 6.56 17.76
N VAL A 228 16.02 5.85 16.73
CA VAL A 228 16.71 5.72 15.45
C VAL A 228 16.50 7.00 14.63
N SER A 229 17.54 7.45 13.94
CA SER A 229 17.44 8.62 13.05
C SER A 229 16.76 8.26 11.74
N MET A 230 16.09 9.22 11.10
CA MET A 230 15.50 9.03 9.76
C MET A 230 16.55 8.61 8.70
N ALA A 231 17.81 9.05 8.85
CA ALA A 231 18.92 8.67 7.99
C ALA A 231 19.31 7.18 8.12
N ASP A 232 18.99 6.58 9.27
CA ASP A 232 19.21 5.18 9.59
C ASP A 232 17.91 4.35 9.48
N SER A 233 16.94 4.83 8.69
CA SER A 233 15.67 4.14 8.44
C SER A 233 15.58 3.58 7.02
N ILE A 234 14.83 2.50 6.88
CA ILE A 234 14.40 1.94 5.61
C ILE A 234 12.88 2.00 5.57
N TYR A 235 12.32 2.50 4.48
CA TYR A 235 10.88 2.43 4.24
C TYR A 235 10.57 1.62 2.97
N VAL A 236 9.70 0.63 3.10
CA VAL A 236 9.26 -0.26 2.01
C VAL A 236 7.77 -0.05 1.73
N GLY A 237 7.42 0.22 0.48
CA GLY A 237 6.04 0.40 0.04
C GLY A 237 5.82 -0.07 -1.38
N ASP A 238 4.61 0.07 -1.90
CA ASP A 238 4.22 -0.44 -3.22
C ASP A 238 3.26 0.47 -4.00
N SER A 239 2.74 1.54 -3.39
CA SER A 239 1.63 2.31 -3.99
C SER A 239 1.80 3.82 -3.90
N ILE A 240 0.78 4.55 -4.39
CA ILE A 240 0.71 6.01 -4.30
C ILE A 240 0.69 6.51 -2.85
N THR A 241 0.12 5.73 -1.91
CA THR A 241 0.03 6.11 -0.49
C THR A 241 1.41 6.18 0.19
N ASP A 242 2.43 5.56 -0.39
CA ASP A 242 3.80 5.50 0.12
C ASP A 242 4.70 6.64 -0.38
N VAL A 243 4.27 7.38 -1.40
CA VAL A 243 5.11 8.37 -2.09
C VAL A 243 5.69 9.41 -1.14
N GLN A 244 4.89 9.94 -0.21
CA GLN A 244 5.37 10.94 0.75
C GLN A 244 6.36 10.35 1.77
N ALA A 245 6.16 9.09 2.18
CA ALA A 245 7.10 8.40 3.06
C ALA A 245 8.43 8.15 2.35
N PHE A 246 8.40 7.70 1.08
CA PHE A 246 9.60 7.56 0.26
C PHE A 246 10.37 8.88 0.14
N GLN A 247 9.69 9.96 -0.20
CA GLN A 247 10.30 11.28 -0.36
C GLN A 247 10.91 11.79 0.95
N THR A 248 10.21 11.60 2.07
CA THR A 248 10.68 12.02 3.40
C THR A 248 11.94 11.27 3.82
N VAL A 249 11.93 9.94 3.68
CA VAL A 249 13.08 9.07 4.01
C VAL A 249 14.28 9.40 3.12
N ARG A 250 14.05 9.55 1.80
CA ARG A 250 15.08 9.94 0.84
C ARG A 250 15.71 11.27 1.20
N ALA A 251 14.90 12.29 1.48
CA ALA A 251 15.37 13.65 1.80
C ALA A 251 16.22 13.68 3.08
N ALA A 252 15.93 12.80 4.03
CA ALA A 252 16.69 12.67 5.27
C ALA A 252 17.92 11.75 5.18
N GLY A 253 18.19 11.14 4.02
CA GLY A 253 19.33 10.25 3.80
C GLY A 253 19.09 8.77 4.11
N GLY A 254 17.89 8.40 4.58
CA GLY A 254 17.46 7.01 4.75
C GLY A 254 17.17 6.32 3.40
N LEU A 255 16.75 5.06 3.41
CA LEU A 255 16.56 4.27 2.19
C LEU A 255 15.09 4.02 1.88
N SER A 256 14.64 4.43 0.69
CA SER A 256 13.29 4.14 0.18
C SER A 256 13.28 3.00 -0.85
N ILE A 257 12.40 2.02 -0.66
CA ILE A 257 12.31 0.80 -1.49
C ILE A 257 10.88 0.60 -1.99
N SER A 258 10.70 0.55 -3.31
CA SER A 258 9.46 0.10 -3.95
C SER A 258 9.50 -1.41 -4.16
N PHE A 259 8.64 -2.18 -3.49
CA PHE A 259 8.54 -3.64 -3.63
C PHE A 259 7.34 -4.03 -4.48
N ASN A 260 7.56 -4.55 -5.69
CA ASN A 260 6.52 -4.86 -6.68
C ASN A 260 5.50 -3.71 -6.84
N GLY A 261 6.02 -2.48 -6.76
CA GLY A 261 5.21 -1.28 -6.70
C GLY A 261 4.60 -0.90 -8.04
N ASN A 262 3.54 -0.10 -7.96
CA ASN A 262 2.93 0.55 -9.11
C ASN A 262 3.85 1.64 -9.67
N HIS A 263 3.40 2.31 -10.73
CA HIS A 263 4.19 3.34 -11.40
C HIS A 263 4.49 4.56 -10.49
N HIS A 264 3.64 4.91 -9.53
CA HIS A 264 3.91 5.98 -8.55
C HIS A 264 5.05 5.60 -7.61
N ALA A 265 4.98 4.40 -7.02
CA ALA A 265 6.01 3.89 -6.10
C ALA A 265 7.37 3.75 -6.79
N VAL A 266 7.38 3.20 -8.01
CA VAL A 266 8.59 3.03 -8.83
C VAL A 266 9.27 4.37 -9.13
N LYS A 267 8.49 5.42 -9.42
CA LYS A 267 9.02 6.78 -9.68
C LYS A 267 9.53 7.46 -8.42
N ALA A 268 8.92 7.18 -7.26
CA ALA A 268 9.20 7.90 -6.01
C ALA A 268 10.35 7.30 -5.17
N ALA A 269 10.46 5.98 -5.14
CA ALA A 269 11.49 5.28 -4.37
C ALA A 269 12.90 5.44 -4.96
N GLU A 270 13.94 5.20 -4.16
CA GLU A 270 15.33 5.18 -4.64
C GLU A 270 15.72 3.84 -5.27
N VAL A 271 15.19 2.75 -4.69
CA VAL A 271 15.44 1.37 -5.14
C VAL A 271 14.12 0.70 -5.47
N VAL A 272 14.08 0.01 -6.60
CA VAL A 272 12.93 -0.76 -7.05
C VAL A 272 13.29 -2.25 -7.01
N VAL A 273 12.39 -3.04 -6.43
CA VAL A 273 12.53 -4.49 -6.27
C VAL A 273 11.35 -5.16 -6.96
N ALA A 274 11.64 -5.88 -8.04
CA ALA A 274 10.67 -6.78 -8.66
C ALA A 274 11.01 -8.21 -8.21
N ALA A 275 10.29 -8.75 -7.22
CA ALA A 275 10.66 -10.00 -6.56
C ALA A 275 9.48 -10.91 -6.23
N GLY A 276 9.68 -12.21 -6.41
CA GLY A 276 8.71 -13.25 -6.01
C GLY A 276 8.73 -13.60 -4.52
N SER A 277 9.56 -12.92 -3.71
CA SER A 277 9.70 -13.18 -2.28
C SER A 277 10.14 -11.94 -1.52
N ALA A 278 9.68 -11.81 -0.28
CA ALA A 278 10.05 -10.73 0.63
C ALA A 278 11.51 -10.79 1.11
N TRP A 279 12.23 -11.90 0.88
CA TRP A 279 13.63 -12.04 1.28
C TRP A 279 14.59 -11.04 0.61
N SER A 280 14.22 -10.46 -0.52
CA SER A 280 14.97 -9.37 -1.14
C SER A 280 15.04 -8.15 -0.22
N VAL A 281 13.99 -7.85 0.56
CA VAL A 281 13.99 -6.79 1.56
C VAL A 281 15.02 -7.07 2.67
N ALA A 282 15.14 -8.33 3.13
CA ALA A 282 16.16 -8.68 4.13
C ALA A 282 17.58 -8.50 3.61
N LEU A 283 17.83 -8.84 2.34
CA LEU A 283 19.11 -8.60 1.69
C LEU A 283 19.43 -7.11 1.71
N LEU A 284 18.52 -6.27 1.22
CA LEU A 284 18.72 -4.83 1.16
C LEU A 284 18.89 -4.22 2.56
N ALA A 285 18.12 -4.66 3.56
CA ALA A 285 18.24 -4.19 4.92
C ALA A 285 19.61 -4.54 5.55
N CYS A 286 20.11 -5.74 5.32
CA CYS A 286 21.42 -6.14 5.82
C CYS A 286 22.56 -5.40 5.12
N VAL A 287 22.44 -5.17 3.80
CA VAL A 287 23.41 -4.37 3.04
C VAL A 287 23.40 -2.92 3.51
N PHE A 288 22.23 -2.30 3.69
CA PHE A 288 22.11 -0.94 4.19
C PHE A 288 22.72 -0.78 5.59
N ARG A 289 22.49 -1.72 6.50
CA ARG A 289 23.09 -1.70 7.85
C ARG A 289 24.62 -1.77 7.83
N GLN A 290 25.18 -2.53 6.91
CA GLN A 290 26.62 -2.76 6.84
C GLN A 290 27.36 -1.67 6.04
N TRP A 291 26.77 -1.25 4.92
CA TRP A 291 27.44 -0.43 3.90
C TRP A 291 26.74 0.89 3.61
N GLY A 292 25.61 1.17 4.28
CA GLY A 292 24.81 2.36 4.01
C GLY A 292 24.14 2.31 2.64
N LYS A 293 23.67 3.48 2.21
CA LYS A 293 22.96 3.67 0.94
C LYS A 293 23.83 3.29 -0.26
N ASP A 294 25.12 3.66 -0.23
CA ASP A 294 26.06 3.42 -1.31
C ASP A 294 26.19 1.92 -1.63
N GLY A 295 26.27 1.06 -0.61
CA GLY A 295 26.31 -0.39 -0.83
C GLY A 295 25.03 -0.94 -1.45
N VAL A 296 23.87 -0.40 -1.08
CA VAL A 296 22.60 -0.76 -1.72
C VAL A 296 22.56 -0.31 -3.17
N PHE A 297 23.05 0.90 -3.45
CA PHE A 297 23.07 1.44 -4.80
C PHE A 297 24.04 0.69 -5.69
N GLU A 298 25.20 0.30 -5.17
CA GLU A 298 26.15 -0.58 -5.88
C GLU A 298 25.53 -1.94 -6.21
N LEU A 299 24.71 -2.50 -5.31
CA LEU A 299 23.99 -3.75 -5.58
C LEU A 299 22.94 -3.61 -6.70
N ALA A 300 22.28 -2.46 -6.78
CA ALA A 300 21.20 -2.19 -7.73
C ALA A 300 21.68 -1.59 -9.07
N ALA A 301 22.89 -1.04 -9.13
CA ALA A 301 23.46 -0.42 -10.33
C ALA A 301 23.80 -1.48 -11.40
N PRO A 302 23.57 -1.25 -12.72
CA PRO A 302 23.85 -2.22 -13.78
C PRO A 302 25.25 -2.84 -13.70
N GLU A 303 25.38 -4.14 -13.94
CA GLU A 303 26.70 -4.78 -14.03
C GLU A 303 27.44 -4.26 -15.28
N SER A 304 28.74 -4.07 -15.15
CA SER A 304 29.65 -3.90 -16.29
C SER A 304 30.79 -4.93 -16.20
N PRO A 305 31.37 -5.35 -17.33
CA PRO A 305 32.50 -6.28 -17.35
C PRO A 305 33.68 -5.83 -16.48
N ASP A 306 33.85 -4.52 -16.31
CA ASP A 306 34.94 -3.91 -15.55
C ASP A 306 34.62 -3.69 -14.06
N LYS A 307 33.37 -3.95 -13.62
CA LYS A 307 32.94 -3.74 -12.24
C LYS A 307 31.96 -4.85 -11.78
N PRO A 308 32.46 -6.05 -11.46
CA PRO A 308 31.61 -7.12 -10.92
C PRO A 308 31.04 -6.73 -9.55
N ARG A 309 29.73 -6.95 -9.35
CA ARG A 309 29.05 -6.64 -8.08
C ARG A 309 29.50 -7.63 -7.00
N THR A 310 30.27 -7.15 -6.03
CA THR A 310 30.61 -7.96 -4.85
C THR A 310 30.29 -7.18 -3.60
N ILE A 311 29.39 -7.72 -2.77
CA ILE A 311 29.11 -7.18 -1.44
C ILE A 311 29.46 -8.24 -0.40
N VAL A 312 30.23 -7.84 0.60
CA VAL A 312 30.62 -8.71 1.70
C VAL A 312 29.65 -8.51 2.86
N LEU A 313 29.03 -9.60 3.31
CA LEU A 313 28.21 -9.64 4.53
C LEU A 313 28.79 -10.69 5.49
N PRO A 314 28.50 -10.61 6.80
CA PRO A 314 28.88 -11.68 7.72
C PRO A 314 28.28 -13.03 7.30
N GLU A 315 29.01 -14.13 7.48
CA GLU A 315 28.55 -15.48 7.09
C GLU A 315 27.19 -15.85 7.71
N ALA A 316 26.99 -15.48 8.98
CA ALA A 316 25.73 -15.66 9.71
C ALA A 316 24.53 -14.91 9.09
N ILE A 317 24.78 -13.94 8.20
CA ILE A 317 23.78 -13.20 7.43
C ILE A 317 23.61 -13.80 6.03
N ILE A 318 24.70 -14.21 5.39
CA ILE A 318 24.71 -14.76 4.03
C ILE A 318 23.88 -16.04 3.95
N GLU A 319 24.12 -17.02 4.83
CA GLU A 319 23.48 -18.33 4.72
C GLU A 319 21.94 -18.25 4.88
N PRO A 320 21.36 -17.51 5.85
CA PRO A 320 19.92 -17.30 5.91
C PRO A 320 19.33 -16.61 4.67
N ILE A 321 19.99 -15.55 4.18
CA ILE A 321 19.53 -14.81 2.99
C ILE A 321 19.57 -15.69 1.75
N ALA A 322 20.68 -16.40 1.53
CA ALA A 322 20.84 -17.30 0.39
C ALA A 322 19.79 -18.41 0.39
N ARG A 323 19.50 -19.01 1.56
CA ARG A 323 18.40 -19.98 1.70
C ARG A 323 17.03 -19.35 1.42
N GLY A 324 16.80 -18.13 1.88
CA GLY A 324 15.56 -17.40 1.67
C GLY A 324 15.29 -17.05 0.20
N LEU A 325 16.35 -16.70 -0.53
CA LEU A 325 16.32 -16.36 -1.95
C LEU A 325 16.46 -17.56 -2.89
N HIS A 326 16.77 -18.75 -2.37
CA HIS A 326 16.99 -19.94 -3.19
C HIS A 326 15.77 -20.25 -4.07
N GLY A 327 16.00 -20.33 -5.39
CA GLY A 327 14.95 -20.57 -6.38
C GLY A 327 13.95 -19.42 -6.55
N ARG A 328 14.24 -18.22 -6.04
CA ARG A 328 13.40 -17.04 -6.16
C ARG A 328 13.98 -16.06 -7.17
N VAL A 329 13.13 -15.57 -8.06
CA VAL A 329 13.47 -14.47 -8.96
C VAL A 329 13.36 -13.16 -8.19
N PHE A 330 14.41 -12.35 -8.26
CA PHE A 330 14.35 -10.95 -7.85
C PHE A 330 15.27 -10.11 -8.74
N ASN A 331 14.79 -8.94 -9.13
CA ASN A 331 15.55 -7.92 -9.85
C ASN A 331 15.59 -6.64 -9.02
N LEU A 332 16.74 -5.96 -9.06
CA LEU A 332 16.99 -4.72 -8.35
C LEU A 332 17.32 -3.63 -9.35
N TYR A 333 16.71 -2.46 -9.17
CA TYR A 333 16.93 -1.30 -10.02
C TYR A 333 17.07 -0.03 -9.19
N LEU A 334 17.85 0.92 -9.69
CA LEU A 334 17.81 2.31 -9.25
C LEU A 334 16.71 3.04 -10.00
N SER A 335 15.99 3.95 -9.32
CA SER A 335 14.97 4.78 -9.98
C SER A 335 15.54 5.78 -10.99
N THR A 336 16.86 6.04 -10.94
CA THR A 336 17.59 6.84 -11.93
C THR A 336 17.92 6.08 -13.23
N ASN A 337 17.53 4.80 -13.33
CA ASN A 337 17.78 4.01 -14.52
C ASN A 337 17.05 4.64 -15.74
N PRO A 338 17.72 4.78 -16.90
CA PRO A 338 17.13 5.40 -18.08
C PRO A 338 15.92 4.63 -18.64
N ASP A 339 15.82 3.32 -18.37
CA ASP A 339 14.72 2.47 -18.82
C ASP A 339 13.65 2.26 -17.73
N LEU A 340 13.17 3.38 -17.18
CA LEU A 340 12.15 3.36 -16.12
C LEU A 340 10.85 2.72 -16.59
N LYS A 341 10.51 2.83 -17.89
CA LYS A 341 9.31 2.23 -18.46
C LYS A 341 9.34 0.71 -18.37
N ARG A 342 10.44 0.05 -18.73
CA ARG A 342 10.59 -1.40 -18.56
C ARG A 342 10.52 -1.81 -17.09
N ILE A 343 11.15 -1.04 -16.20
CA ILE A 343 11.13 -1.33 -14.75
C ILE A 343 9.69 -1.28 -14.21
N ILE A 344 8.89 -0.30 -14.60
CA ILE A 344 7.47 -0.22 -14.24
C ILE A 344 6.72 -1.46 -14.74
N GLN A 345 6.96 -1.87 -16.00
CA GLN A 345 6.31 -3.06 -16.57
C GLN A 345 6.69 -4.35 -15.84
N GLU A 346 7.96 -4.55 -15.50
CA GLU A 346 8.43 -5.73 -14.77
C GLU A 346 7.91 -5.76 -13.32
N SER A 347 7.92 -4.61 -12.65
CA SER A 347 7.36 -4.47 -11.31
C SER A 347 5.86 -4.80 -11.31
N ALA A 348 5.11 -4.26 -12.28
CA ALA A 348 3.69 -4.53 -12.46
C ALA A 348 3.41 -5.99 -12.82
N ALA A 349 4.26 -6.62 -13.66
CA ALA A 349 4.13 -8.04 -13.99
C ALA A 349 4.33 -8.93 -12.77
N MET A 350 5.32 -8.64 -11.92
CA MET A 350 5.53 -9.37 -10.67
C MET A 350 4.38 -9.14 -9.68
N ARG A 351 3.88 -7.90 -9.58
CA ARG A 351 2.67 -7.55 -8.79
C ARG A 351 1.48 -8.39 -9.23
N ALA A 352 1.20 -8.47 -10.53
CA ALA A 352 0.11 -9.26 -11.10
C ALA A 352 0.30 -10.77 -10.89
N GLN A 353 1.52 -11.27 -11.02
CA GLN A 353 1.85 -12.67 -10.78
C GLN A 353 1.53 -13.07 -9.32
N LEU A 354 1.83 -12.21 -8.34
CA LEU A 354 1.64 -12.53 -6.93
C LEU A 354 0.23 -12.22 -6.41
N ARG A 355 -0.35 -11.08 -6.79
CA ARG A 355 -1.65 -10.60 -6.26
C ARG A 355 -2.84 -11.02 -7.13
N GLY A 356 -2.58 -11.46 -8.36
CA GLY A 356 -3.61 -11.69 -9.39
C GLY A 356 -3.96 -10.40 -10.13
N ALA A 357 -4.38 -10.52 -11.39
CA ALA A 357 -4.61 -9.39 -12.29
C ALA A 357 -5.61 -8.36 -11.73
N ALA A 358 -6.73 -8.83 -11.17
CA ALA A 358 -7.78 -7.96 -10.65
C ALA A 358 -7.34 -7.06 -9.50
N VAL A 359 -6.39 -7.52 -8.66
CA VAL A 359 -5.85 -6.74 -7.54
C VAL A 359 -4.67 -5.89 -7.98
N ALA A 360 -3.87 -6.38 -8.92
CA ALA A 360 -2.68 -5.66 -9.38
C ALA A 360 -2.99 -4.38 -10.18
N GLU A 361 -4.17 -4.31 -10.80
CA GLU A 361 -4.67 -3.13 -11.52
C GLU A 361 -5.26 -2.04 -10.61
N LEU A 362 -5.49 -2.34 -9.32
CA LEU A 362 -6.01 -1.41 -8.33
C LEU A 362 -4.89 -0.55 -7.76
N GLY A 363 -5.19 0.74 -7.60
CA GLY A 363 -4.25 1.78 -7.17
C GLY A 363 -2.94 1.66 -7.92
#